data_AF-A0A1G1SUH4-F1
#
_entry.id   AF-A0A1G1SUH4-F1
#
_cell.length_a   1.000
_cell.length_b   1.000
_cell.length_c   1.000
_cell.angle_alpha   90.00
_cell.angle_beta   90.00
_cell.angle_gamma   90.00
#
_symmetry.space_group_name_H-M   'P 1'
#
loop_
_entity.id
_entity.type
_entity.pdbx_description
1 polymer ?
#
loop_
_entity_poly.entity_id
_entity_poly.type
_entity_poly.pdbx_seq_one_letter_code
_entity_poly.pdbx_strand_id
1 'polypeptide(L)' 'MRLYSNTRRAAAPAPDFLTPDGHLIPRAIGEAALRDSKAILIGDLLVLGTPDLAATVSSRNSW' A
#
# COMPACT_ATOMS: atom_id res chain seq x y z
N MET A 1 25.80 -33.25 17.69
CA MET A 1 24.91 -32.85 16.57
C MET A 1 23.96 -31.78 17.08
N ARG A 2 24.07 -30.53 16.60
CA ARG A 2 23.21 -29.41 16.99
C ARG A 2 22.04 -29.36 16.01
N LEU A 3 20.82 -29.69 16.45
CA LEU A 3 19.63 -29.55 15.61
C LEU A 3 19.36 -28.06 15.40
N TYR A 4 19.52 -27.60 14.16
CA TYR A 4 19.01 -26.30 13.74
C TYR A 4 17.49 -26.43 13.61
N SER A 5 16.78 -26.18 14.70
CA SER A 5 15.33 -26.01 14.67
C SER A 5 15.03 -24.75 13.84
N ASN A 6 14.84 -24.94 12.54
CA ASN A 6 14.26 -23.95 11.64
C ASN A 6 12.78 -23.81 12.00
N THR A 7 12.51 -23.16 13.14
CA THR A 7 11.20 -22.63 13.43
C THR A 7 10.96 -21.55 12.39
N ARG A 8 10.23 -21.88 11.31
CA ARG A 8 9.63 -20.88 10.44
C ARG A 8 8.73 -20.05 11.34
N ARG A 9 9.25 -18.92 11.82
CA ARG A 9 8.46 -17.95 12.56
C ARG A 9 7.42 -17.48 11.55
N ALA A 10 6.16 -17.86 11.75
CA ALA A 10 5.08 -17.35 10.92
C ALA A 10 5.19 -15.82 10.94
N ALA A 11 5.28 -15.20 9.76
CA ALA A 11 5.30 -13.76 9.68
C ALA A 11 4.03 -13.25 10.34
N ALA A 12 4.17 -12.27 11.23
CA ALA A 12 3.01 -11.63 11.82
C ALA A 12 2.10 -11.09 10.69
N PRO A 13 0.78 -11.08 10.87
CA PRO A 13 -0.12 -10.45 9.91
C PRO A 13 0.37 -9.05 9.59
N ALA A 14 0.42 -8.71 8.30
CA ALA A 14 0.91 -7.41 7.90
C ALA A 14 -0.08 -6.31 8.37
N PRO A 15 0.42 -5.18 8.87
CA PRO A 15 -0.42 -4.17 9.53
C PRO A 15 -1.34 -3.46 8.54
N ASP A 16 -2.43 -2.90 9.05
CA ASP A 16 -3.30 -2.01 8.28
C ASP A 16 -2.55 -0.76 7.79
N PHE A 17 -3.07 -0.13 6.74
CA PHE A 17 -2.44 1.05 6.17
C PHE A 17 -2.83 2.30 6.93
N LEU A 18 -1.87 3.19 7.18
CA LEU A 18 -2.16 4.52 7.70
C LEU A 18 -2.32 5.48 6.53
N THR A 19 -3.34 6.31 6.53
CA THR A 19 -3.51 7.37 5.54
C THR A 19 -2.86 8.67 6.03
N PRO A 20 -2.54 9.64 5.15
CA PRO A 20 -1.91 10.90 5.55
C PRO A 20 -2.71 11.74 6.55
N ASP A 21 -4.03 11.60 6.55
CA ASP A 21 -4.98 12.19 7.49
C ASP A 21 -5.09 11.40 8.82
N GLY A 22 -4.34 10.31 8.97
CA GLY A 22 -4.19 9.56 10.21
C GLY A 22 -5.20 8.43 10.41
N HIS A 23 -5.98 8.07 9.38
CA HIS A 23 -6.92 6.97 9.46
C HIS A 23 -6.26 5.62 9.17
N LEU A 24 -6.68 4.58 9.87
CA LEU A 24 -6.28 3.21 9.57
C LEU A 24 -7.27 2.57 8.59
N ILE A 25 -6.76 2.11 7.45
CA ILE A 25 -7.51 1.42 6.41
C ILE A 25 -7.16 -0.07 6.46
N PRO A 26 -8.15 -0.98 6.51
CA PRO A 26 -7.91 -2.41 6.45
C PRO A 26 -7.03 -2.79 5.25
N ARG A 27 -6.00 -3.60 5.50
CA ARG A 27 -5.01 -3.96 4.46
C ARG A 27 -5.65 -4.46 3.16
N ALA A 28 -6.63 -5.34 3.24
CA ALA A 28 -7.31 -5.88 2.05
C ALA A 28 -7.96 -4.79 1.19
N ILE A 29 -8.47 -3.72 1.81
CA ILE A 29 -9.09 -2.59 1.10
C ILE A 29 -8.01 -1.73 0.45
N GLY A 30 -6.93 -1.43 1.19
CA GLY A 30 -5.80 -0.67 0.65
C GLY A 30 -5.12 -1.38 -0.51
N GLU A 31 -4.90 -2.70 -0.40
CA GLU A 31 -4.34 -3.53 -1.47
C GLU A 31 -5.25 -3.56 -2.71
N ALA A 32 -6.57 -3.62 -2.54
CA ALA A 32 -7.50 -3.51 -3.65
C ALA A 32 -7.39 -2.14 -4.34
N ALA A 33 -7.36 -1.05 -3.58
CA ALA A 33 -7.23 0.30 -4.12
C ALA A 33 -5.89 0.51 -4.85
N LEU A 34 -4.80 -0.06 -4.34
CA LEU A 34 -3.48 -0.05 -4.99
C LEU A 34 -3.51 -0.84 -6.29
N ARG A 35 -4.12 -2.02 -6.27
CA ARG A 35 -4.30 -2.86 -7.46
C ARG A 35 -5.09 -2.14 -8.54
N ASP A 36 -6.11 -1.40 -8.16
CA ASP A 36 -6.96 -0.62 -9.07
C ASP A 36 -6.35 0.72 -9.46
N SER A 37 -5.10 1.00 -9.04
CA SER A 37 -4.41 2.28 -9.25
C SER A 37 -5.22 3.49 -8.75
N LYS A 38 -6.06 3.27 -7.74
CA LYS A 38 -6.84 4.30 -7.01
C LYS A 38 -6.12 4.74 -5.74
N ALA A 39 -4.98 4.16 -5.43
CA ALA A 39 -4.12 4.55 -4.34
C ALA A 39 -2.65 4.39 -4.72
N ILE A 40 -1.78 5.03 -3.94
CA ILE A 40 -0.33 4.82 -3.98
C ILE A 40 0.18 4.61 -2.55
N LEU A 41 1.25 3.82 -2.41
CA LEU A 41 1.98 3.70 -1.14
C LEU A 41 3.20 4.60 -1.14
N ILE A 42 3.34 5.39 -0.08
CA ILE A 42 4.51 6.23 0.19
C ILE A 42 5.03 5.87 1.57
N GLY A 43 6.13 5.09 1.62
CA GLY A 43 6.57 4.48 2.87
C GLY A 43 5.45 3.59 3.43
N ASP A 44 5.01 3.90 4.65
CA ASP A 44 3.90 3.20 5.31
C ASP A 44 2.53 3.88 5.10
N LEU A 45 2.48 4.96 4.32
CA LEU A 45 1.26 5.73 4.10
C LEU A 45 0.53 5.34 2.82
N LEU A 46 -0.77 5.06 2.93
CA LEU A 46 -1.66 4.85 1.81
C LEU A 46 -2.33 6.16 1.42
N VAL A 47 -2.01 6.66 0.24
CA VAL A 47 -2.60 7.87 -0.33
C VAL A 47 -3.64 7.46 -1.37
N LEU A 48 -4.91 7.77 -1.12
CA LEU A 48 -5.98 7.54 -2.10
C LEU A 48 -5.88 8.61 -3.20
N GLY A 49 -5.73 8.16 -4.44
CA GLY A 49 -5.74 9.01 -5.61
C GLY A 49 -7.16 9.46 -5.93
N THR A 50 -7.39 10.77 -5.99
CA THR A 50 -8.56 11.28 -6.69
C THR A 50 -8.40 10.98 -8.18
N PRO A 51 -9.41 10.40 -8.85
CA PRO A 51 -9.30 9.99 -10.26
C PRO A 51 -9.04 11.15 -11.25
N ASP A 52 -9.07 12.40 -10.80
CA ASP A 52 -8.95 13.59 -11.65
C ASP A 52 -7.49 14.08 -11.85
N LEU A 53 -6.62 13.90 -10.85
CA LEU A 53 -5.26 14.43 -10.90
C LEU A 53 -4.28 13.53 -11.66
N ALA A 54 -4.44 12.21 -11.59
CA ALA A 54 -3.60 11.26 -12.33
C ALA A 54 -3.76 11.43 -13.86
N ALA A 55 -4.99 11.68 -14.34
CA ALA A 55 -5.26 11.97 -15.74
C ALA A 55 -4.62 13.30 -16.20
N THR A 56 -4.62 14.31 -15.33
CA THR A 56 -4.06 15.64 -15.62
C THR A 56 -2.54 15.62 -15.78
N VAL A 57 -1.82 14.82 -14.98
CA VAL A 57 -0.35 14.73 -15.08
C VAL A 57 0.08 14.00 -16.36
N SER A 58 -0.63 12.94 -16.77
CA SER A 58 -0.35 12.25 -18.03
C SER A 58 -0.59 13.12 -19.27
N SER A 59 -1.53 14.07 -19.22
CA SER A 59 -1.79 15.01 -20.33
C SER A 59 -0.76 16.14 -20.44
N ARG A 60 -0.02 16.45 -19.38
CA ARG A 60 0.93 17.58 -19.38
C ARG A 60 2.30 17.24 -19.97
N ASN A 61 2.66 15.96 -20.00
CA ASN A 61 3.98 15.50 -20.44
C ASN A 61 4.05 15.10 -21.92
N SER A 62 3.05 15.46 -22.74
CA SER A 62 3.11 15.31 -24.20
C SER A 62 3.66 16.58 -24.86
N TRP A 63 4.97 16.78 -24.81
CA TRP A 63 5.70 17.78 -25.60
C TRP A 63 6.97 17.14 -26.15
#